data_AF-A0AAW3WV02-F1
#
_entry.id   AF-A0AAW3WV02-F1
#
_cell.length_a   1.000
_cell.length_b   1.000
_cell.length_c   1.000
_cell.angle_alpha   90.00
_cell.angle_beta   90.00
_cell.angle_gamma   90.00
#
_symmetry.space_group_name_H-M   'P 1'
#
loop_
_entity.id
_entity.type
_entity.pdbx_description
1 polymer ?
#
loop_
_entity_poly.entity_id
_entity_poly.type
_entity_poly.pdbx_seq_one_letter_code
_entity_poly.pdbx_strand_id
1 'polypeptide(L)' 'MTDKSQWKSAQTVIEMTPDVNRLLTQAAKRSGRSKVKEASIRLTDHLKTVTDIAVPGRRFLSDESK' A
#
# COMPACT_ATOMS: atom_id res chain seq x y z
N MET A 1 7.03 0.52 -25.29
CA MET A 1 5.73 1.22 -25.34
C MET A 1 4.72 0.36 -24.59
N THR A 2 4.54 0.58 -23.29
CA THR A 2 3.58 -0.19 -22.48
C THR A 2 2.21 0.44 -22.62
N ASP A 3 1.31 -0.31 -23.22
CA ASP A 3 -0.07 0.08 -23.50
C ASP A 3 -0.81 0.37 -22.17
N LYS A 4 -1.27 1.61 -21.99
CA LYS A 4 -2.05 2.03 -20.80
C LYS A 4 -3.41 1.31 -20.72
N SER A 5 -3.81 0.57 -21.76
CA SER A 5 -5.08 -0.16 -21.87
C SER A 5 -5.20 -1.35 -20.91
N GLN A 6 -4.10 -1.91 -20.36
CA GLN A 6 -4.18 -3.20 -19.66
C GLN A 6 -4.70 -3.14 -18.21
N TRP A 7 -4.68 -1.97 -17.56
CA TRP A 7 -5.01 -1.85 -16.13
C TRP A 7 -6.35 -1.14 -15.91
N LYS A 8 -7.34 -1.85 -15.38
CA LYS A 8 -8.67 -1.31 -15.06
C LYS A 8 -8.77 -1.01 -13.56
N SER A 9 -9.62 -0.05 -13.21
CA SER A 9 -10.01 0.19 -11.82
C SER A 9 -10.59 -1.09 -11.21
N ALA A 10 -10.10 -1.46 -10.04
CA ALA A 10 -10.54 -2.64 -9.32
C ALA A 10 -10.81 -2.29 -7.85
N GLN A 11 -11.62 -3.11 -7.20
CA GLN A 11 -11.83 -3.08 -5.76
C GLN A 11 -11.37 -4.40 -5.16
N THR A 12 -10.78 -4.31 -3.98
CA THR A 12 -10.30 -5.49 -3.24
C THR A 12 -10.76 -5.37 -1.80
N VAL A 13 -11.25 -6.49 -1.26
CA VAL A 13 -11.57 -6.63 0.16
C VAL A 13 -10.31 -7.09 0.87
N ILE A 14 -9.95 -6.41 1.95
CA ILE A 14 -8.74 -6.72 2.74
C ILE A 14 -9.18 -7.13 4.13
N GLU A 15 -8.79 -8.33 4.54
CA GLU A 15 -8.92 -8.76 5.93
C GLU A 15 -7.82 -8.09 6.77
N MET A 16 -8.20 -7.54 7.92
CA MET A 16 -7.29 -6.83 8.80
C MET A 16 -7.30 -7.47 10.18
N THR A 17 -6.12 -7.67 10.74
CA THR A 17 -6.00 -8.02 12.15
C THR A 17 -6.57 -6.88 13.03
N PRO A 18 -6.96 -7.18 14.29
CA PRO A 18 -7.48 -6.16 15.21
C PRO A 18 -6.52 -4.96 15.38
N ASP A 19 -5.22 -5.21 15.45
CA ASP A 19 -4.20 -4.17 15.59
C ASP A 19 -4.13 -3.24 14.37
N VAL A 20 -4.17 -3.80 13.16
CA VAL A 20 -4.16 -3.01 11.92
C VAL A 20 -5.42 -2.16 11.83
N ASN A 21 -6.59 -2.70 12.15
CA ASN A 21 -7.83 -1.92 12.19
C ASN A 21 -7.78 -0.81 13.25
N ARG A 22 -7.17 -1.06 14.43
CA ARG A 22 -6.97 -0.03 15.47
C ARG A 22 -6.11 1.12 14.93
N LEU A 23 -4.97 0.81 14.33
CA LEU A 23 -4.05 1.80 13.76
C LEU A 23 -4.70 2.61 12.64
N LEU A 24 -5.38 1.93 11.71
CA LEU A 24 -6.12 2.58 10.62
C LEU A 24 -7.22 3.50 11.16
N THR A 25 -7.95 3.07 12.20
CA THR A 25 -8.99 3.88 12.84
C THR A 25 -8.41 5.16 13.44
N GLN A 26 -7.28 5.06 14.15
CA GLN A 26 -6.62 6.22 14.73
C GLN A 26 -6.09 7.18 13.66
N ALA A 27 -5.50 6.66 12.59
CA ALA A 27 -5.06 7.44 11.45
C ALA A 27 -6.22 8.19 10.77
N ALA A 28 -7.30 7.47 10.48
CA ALA A 28 -8.49 8.04 9.87
C ALA A 28 -9.06 9.20 10.70
N LYS A 29 -9.15 9.02 12.04
CA LYS A 29 -9.56 10.08 12.97
C LYS A 29 -8.64 11.31 12.93
N ARG A 30 -7.31 11.12 13.00
CA ARG A 30 -6.34 12.23 12.94
C ARG A 30 -6.43 13.03 11.64
N SER A 31 -6.72 12.35 10.53
CA SER A 31 -6.81 12.96 9.20
C SER A 31 -8.20 13.51 8.86
N GLY A 32 -9.23 13.28 9.71
CA GLY A 32 -10.61 13.66 9.43
C GLY A 32 -11.25 12.89 8.27
N ARG A 33 -10.79 11.65 7.98
CA ARG A 33 -11.24 10.84 6.84
C ARG A 33 -11.99 9.59 7.27
N SER A 34 -12.75 9.01 6.35
CA SER A 34 -13.27 7.65 6.53
C SER A 34 -12.13 6.62 6.48
N LYS A 35 -12.32 5.46 7.13
CA LYS A 35 -11.32 4.37 7.12
C LYS A 35 -10.97 3.92 5.71
N VAL A 36 -11.98 3.80 4.83
CA VAL A 36 -11.78 3.39 3.42
C VAL A 36 -10.93 4.42 2.68
N LYS A 37 -11.18 5.72 2.86
CA LYS A 37 -10.40 6.77 2.20
C LYS A 37 -8.97 6.82 2.73
N GLU A 38 -8.77 6.70 4.04
CA GLU A 38 -7.44 6.67 4.63
C GLU A 38 -6.66 5.41 4.21
N ALA A 39 -7.30 4.24 4.14
CA ALA A 39 -6.68 2.99 3.68
C ALA A 39 -6.25 3.08 2.21
N SER A 40 -7.12 3.59 1.33
CA SER A 40 -6.79 3.77 -0.09
C SER A 40 -5.63 4.73 -0.30
N ILE A 41 -5.58 5.85 0.45
CA ILE A 41 -4.44 6.78 0.40
C ILE A 41 -3.15 6.09 0.85
N ARG A 42 -3.17 5.41 2.00
CA ARG A 42 -2.00 4.71 2.54
C ARG A 42 -1.49 3.61 1.62
N LEU A 43 -2.39 2.81 1.04
CA LEU A 43 -2.03 1.78 0.07
C LEU A 43 -1.42 2.40 -1.19
N THR A 44 -2.03 3.46 -1.72
CA THR A 44 -1.52 4.16 -2.91
C THR A 44 -0.14 4.77 -2.65
N ASP A 45 0.04 5.42 -1.51
CA ASP A 45 1.30 6.02 -1.09
C ASP A 45 2.41 4.97 -0.95
N HIS A 46 2.11 3.88 -0.24
CA HIS A 46 3.05 2.78 -0.05
C HIS A 46 3.46 2.14 -1.38
N LEU A 47 2.51 1.86 -2.28
CA LEU A 47 2.81 1.28 -3.59
C LEU A 47 3.62 2.22 -4.51
N LYS A 48 3.58 3.54 -4.28
CA LYS A 48 4.37 4.51 -5.05
C LYS A 48 5.78 4.70 -4.48
N THR A 49 5.95 4.56 -3.17
CA THR A 49 7.19 4.85 -2.46
C THR A 49 8.02 3.60 -2.15
N VAL A 50 7.38 2.43 -2.10
CA VAL A 50 8.01 1.15 -1.79
C VAL A 50 7.87 0.25 -3.01
N THR A 51 8.99 0.02 -3.70
CA THR A 51 9.05 -0.83 -4.89
C THR A 51 8.79 -2.29 -4.54
N ASP A 52 9.42 -2.77 -3.48
CA ASP A 52 9.29 -4.14 -3.02
C ASP A 52 9.24 -4.20 -1.49
N ILE A 53 8.37 -5.07 -0.98
CA ILE A 53 8.35 -5.44 0.44
C ILE A 53 9.15 -6.74 0.56
N ALA A 54 10.03 -6.81 1.56
CA ALA A 54 10.87 -7.98 1.79
C ALA A 54 10.03 -9.26 1.84
N VAL A 55 10.25 -10.15 0.88
CA VAL A 55 9.66 -11.48 0.83
C VAL A 55 10.75 -12.52 1.13
N PRO A 56 10.46 -13.57 1.91
CA PRO A 56 11.40 -14.64 2.16
C PRO A 56 11.96 -15.18 0.84
N GLY A 57 13.29 -15.18 0.68
CA GLY A 57 13.97 -15.71 -0.51
C GLY A 57 14.28 -14.72 -1.63
N ARG A 58 13.84 -13.46 -1.56
CA ARG A 58 14.23 -12.41 -2.52
C ARG A 58 15.13 -11.39 -1.82
N ARG A 59 16.44 -11.48 -2.04
CA ARG A 59 17.42 -10.46 -1.62
C ARG A 59 17.37 -9.33 -2.63
N PHE A 60 17.08 -8.10 -2.20
CA PHE A 60 17.17 -6.94 -3.08
C PHE A 60 18.65 -6.65 -3.34
N LEU A 61 19.03 -6.53 -4.61
CA LEU A 61 20.32 -5.95 -4.97
C LEU A 61 20.26 -4.48 -4.56
N SER A 62 20.97 -4.11 -3.51
CA SER A 62 21.18 -2.70 -3.18
C SER A 62 21.92 -2.08 -4.36
N ASP A 63 21.35 -1.00 -4.91
CA ASP A 63 21.92 -0.21 -6.02
C ASP A 63 23.14 0.63 -5.56
N GLU A 64 23.89 0.12 -4.57
CA GLU A 64 25.13 0.66 -4.03
C GLU A 64 26.34 -0.10 -4.59
N SER A 65 26.30 -0.42 -5.89
CA SER A 65 27.48 -0.84 -6.65
C SER A 65 27.77 0.22 -7.70
N LYS A 66 28.33 1.35 -7.24
CA LYS A 66 28.99 2.33 -8.11
C LYS A 66 30.44 2.47 -7.69
#